data_AF-C6TIM0-F1
#
_entry.id   AF-C6TIM0-F1
#
_cell.length_a   1.000
_cell.length_b   1.000
_cell.length_c   1.000
_cell.angle_alpha   90.00
_cell.angle_beta   90.00
_cell.angle_gamma   90.00
#
_symmetry.space_group_name_H-M   'P 1'
#
loop_
_entity.id
_entity.type
_entity.pdbx_description
1 polymer ?
#
loop_
_entity_poly.entity_id
_entity_poly.type
_entity_poly.pdbx_seq_one_letter_code
_entity_poly.pdbx_strand_id
1 'polypeptide(L)'
;MFRIFNALGQISFAFAGHAVALEIQATIPSTPEKPSKIPMWKGAIGAYVINAICYFPVALVGYWAFGRDVEDNVLMEFERPAWLIASANLMVFIHVVGSYQVYAMPVFDLIESMMVKRFKFPPGVALRLVARSAYVAFTLFVGVTFPFFGDLLGFFGGFGFAPTSYFLPSIMWLIIKKPKRFSTNWFINWISIYIGVCIMLASTIGGLRNIATDASTYKFYT
;
A
#
# COMPACT_ATOMS: atom_id res chain seq x y z
N MET A 1 -4.85 -21.94 -5.61
CA MET A 1 -3.42 -21.58 -5.75
C MET A 1 -3.24 -20.10 -6.03
N PHE A 2 -3.80 -19.53 -7.11
CA PHE A 2 -3.65 -18.10 -7.42
C PHE A 2 -4.19 -17.13 -6.35
N ARG A 3 -5.29 -17.48 -5.66
CA ARG A 3 -5.77 -16.74 -4.47
C ARG A 3 -4.71 -16.67 -3.34
N ILE A 4 -3.94 -17.75 -3.12
CA ILE A 4 -2.86 -17.76 -2.11
C ILE A 4 -1.73 -16.83 -2.53
N PHE A 5 -1.35 -16.86 -3.82
CA PHE A 5 -0.32 -15.97 -4.34
C PHE A 5 -0.75 -14.51 -4.25
N ASN A 6 -2.00 -14.20 -4.59
CA ASN A 6 -2.57 -12.86 -4.42
C ASN A 6 -2.50 -12.42 -2.95
N ALA A 7 -2.92 -13.27 -2.02
CA ALA A 7 -2.92 -12.97 -0.58
C ALA A 7 -1.54 -12.59 -0.03
N LEU A 8 -0.43 -13.15 -0.55
CA LEU A 8 0.92 -12.71 -0.17
C LEU A 8 1.15 -11.21 -0.45
N GLY A 9 0.60 -10.71 -1.56
CA GLY A 9 0.63 -9.28 -1.89
C GLY A 9 -0.31 -8.47 -1.03
N GLN A 10 -1.52 -8.96 -0.75
CA GLN A 10 -2.45 -8.27 0.15
C GLN A 10 -1.84 -8.08 1.55
N ILE A 11 -1.16 -9.11 2.07
CA ILE A 11 -0.41 -9.02 3.34
C ILE A 11 0.72 -7.99 3.22
N SER A 12 1.48 -8.01 2.12
CA SER A 12 2.56 -7.04 1.90
C SER A 12 2.03 -5.60 1.83
N PHE A 13 0.89 -5.39 1.17
CA PHE A 13 0.20 -4.11 1.09
C PHE A 13 -0.28 -3.64 2.48
N ALA A 14 -0.84 -4.53 3.29
CA ALA A 14 -1.35 -4.19 4.61
C ALA A 14 -0.29 -3.57 5.54
N PHE A 15 0.99 -3.92 5.33
CA PHE A 15 2.14 -3.46 6.11
C PHE A 15 3.00 -2.39 5.40
N ALA A 16 2.47 -1.73 4.37
CA ALA A 16 3.18 -0.78 3.52
C ALA A 16 3.40 0.64 4.12
N GLY A 17 3.78 0.72 5.40
CA GLY A 17 4.02 2.00 6.08
C GLY A 17 5.27 2.77 5.62
N HIS A 18 6.17 2.13 4.88
CA HIS A 18 7.42 2.75 4.40
C HIS A 18 7.19 3.89 3.41
N ALA A 19 6.04 3.92 2.71
CA ALA A 19 5.72 4.95 1.73
C ALA A 19 5.57 6.36 2.33
N VAL A 20 5.30 6.46 3.63
CA VAL A 20 5.18 7.73 4.37
C VAL A 20 6.25 7.90 5.45
N ALA A 21 7.17 6.94 5.57
CA ALA A 21 8.12 6.89 6.66
C ALA A 21 9.10 8.07 6.62
N LEU A 22 9.52 8.50 5.42
CA LEU A 22 10.45 9.61 5.26
C LEU A 22 9.78 10.96 5.56
N GLU A 23 8.53 11.13 5.15
CA GLU A 23 7.70 12.31 5.41
C GLU A 23 7.45 12.45 6.92
N ILE A 24 7.08 11.36 7.59
CA ILE A 24 6.93 11.35 9.06
C ILE A 24 8.27 11.67 9.71
N GLN A 25 9.36 10.99 9.31
CA GLN A 25 10.67 11.22 9.90
C GLN A 25 11.18 12.65 9.70
N ALA A 26 10.86 13.29 8.58
CA ALA A 26 11.22 14.69 8.30
C ALA A 26 10.55 15.68 9.26
N THR A 27 9.39 15.34 9.83
CA THR A 27 8.70 16.19 10.82
C THR A 27 9.20 16.02 12.25
N ILE A 28 10.02 14.98 12.53
CA ILE A 28 10.57 14.73 13.86
C ILE A 28 11.75 15.69 14.11
N PRO A 29 11.73 16.47 15.22
CA PRO A 29 12.85 17.33 15.57
C PRO A 29 14.17 16.55 15.64
N SER A 30 15.17 17.03 14.92
CA SER A 30 16.51 16.44 14.92
C SER A 30 17.60 17.49 14.94
N THR A 31 18.69 17.18 15.64
CA THR A 31 19.95 17.93 15.60
C THR A 31 21.09 16.98 15.21
N PRO A 32 22.28 17.48 14.80
CA PRO A 32 23.43 16.63 14.55
C PRO A 32 23.78 15.71 15.74
N GLU A 33 23.56 16.17 16.97
CA GLU A 33 23.81 15.44 18.21
C GLU A 33 22.66 14.47 18.54
N LYS A 34 21.44 14.75 18.07
CA LYS A 34 20.23 13.99 18.38
C LYS A 34 19.47 13.61 17.10
N PRO A 35 19.89 12.53 16.42
CA PRO A 35 19.29 12.14 15.14
C PRO A 35 17.85 11.63 15.31
N SER A 36 16.97 11.97 14.35
CA SER A 36 15.56 11.53 14.33
C SER A 36 15.38 10.02 14.20
N LYS A 37 16.44 9.26 13.86
CA LYS A 37 16.38 7.80 13.68
C LYS A 37 15.86 7.07 14.93
N ILE A 38 16.24 7.52 16.13
CA ILE A 38 15.89 6.82 17.38
C ILE A 38 14.40 7.02 17.71
N PRO A 39 13.87 8.27 17.74
CA PRO A 39 12.42 8.47 17.84
C PRO A 39 11.63 7.78 16.74
N MET A 40 12.09 7.87 15.47
CA MET A 40 11.41 7.25 14.34
C MET A 40 11.31 5.72 14.49
N TRP A 41 12.40 5.07 14.92
CA TRP A 41 12.40 3.62 15.16
C TRP A 41 11.40 3.20 16.26
N LYS A 42 11.33 3.97 17.35
CA LYS A 42 10.35 3.74 18.43
C LYS A 42 8.91 3.92 17.91
N GLY A 43 8.66 4.97 17.14
CA GLY A 43 7.37 5.23 16.51
C GLY A 43 6.97 4.11 15.56
N ALA A 44 7.89 3.64 14.72
CA ALA A 44 7.66 2.53 13.79
C ALA A 44 7.32 1.24 14.55
N ILE A 45 8.09 0.86 15.57
CA ILE A 45 7.77 -0.33 16.38
C ILE A 45 6.37 -0.21 16.99
N GLY A 46 6.05 0.94 17.61
CA GLY A 46 4.73 1.16 18.19
C GLY A 46 3.60 1.02 17.17
N ALA A 47 3.77 1.60 15.98
CA ALA A 47 2.80 1.50 14.90
C ALA A 47 2.61 0.06 14.41
N TYR A 48 3.68 -0.71 14.21
CA TYR A 48 3.58 -2.12 13.79
C TYR A 48 2.95 -3.02 14.86
N VAL A 49 3.20 -2.74 16.14
CA VAL A 49 2.54 -3.45 17.25
C VAL A 49 1.04 -3.17 17.27
N ILE A 50 0.64 -1.90 17.13
CA ILE A 50 -0.78 -1.51 17.07
C ILE A 50 -1.44 -2.16 15.84
N ASN A 51 -0.80 -2.11 14.67
CA ASN A 51 -1.31 -2.77 13.46
C ASN A 51 -1.52 -4.27 13.67
N ALA A 52 -0.59 -4.96 14.33
CA ALA A 52 -0.76 -6.38 14.63
C ALA A 52 -1.97 -6.63 15.55
N ILE A 53 -2.16 -5.82 16.59
CA ILE A 53 -3.31 -5.90 17.50
C ILE A 53 -4.63 -5.62 16.77
N CYS A 54 -4.63 -4.77 15.74
CA CYS A 54 -5.83 -4.50 14.96
C CYS A 54 -6.10 -5.59 13.90
N TYR A 55 -5.08 -6.01 13.15
CA TYR A 55 -5.25 -6.90 12.01
C TYR A 55 -5.45 -8.36 12.40
N PHE A 56 -4.65 -8.89 13.32
CA PHE A 56 -4.70 -10.33 13.64
C PHE A 56 -6.05 -10.75 14.25
N PRO A 57 -6.63 -10.04 15.23
CA PRO A 57 -7.94 -10.41 15.75
C PRO A 57 -9.04 -10.37 14.68
N VAL A 58 -9.06 -9.33 13.85
CA VAL A 58 -10.04 -9.21 12.76
C VAL A 58 -9.88 -10.35 11.75
N ALA A 59 -8.66 -10.66 11.33
CA ALA A 59 -8.38 -11.74 10.40
C ALA A 59 -8.74 -13.13 11.00
N LEU A 60 -8.36 -13.40 12.26
CA LEU A 60 -8.62 -14.67 12.91
C LEU A 60 -10.11 -14.89 13.21
N VAL A 61 -10.78 -13.88 13.77
CA VAL A 61 -12.22 -13.96 14.08
C VAL A 61 -13.04 -13.97 12.80
N GLY A 62 -12.68 -13.16 11.81
CA GLY A 62 -13.34 -13.14 10.50
C GLY A 62 -13.25 -14.50 9.79
N TYR A 63 -12.05 -15.08 9.73
CA TYR A 63 -11.88 -16.42 9.17
C TYR A 63 -12.60 -17.51 9.97
N TRP A 64 -12.64 -17.40 11.30
CA TRP A 64 -13.37 -18.33 12.14
C TRP A 64 -14.90 -18.25 11.91
N ALA A 65 -15.43 -17.06 11.67
CA ALA A 65 -16.86 -16.84 11.46
C ALA A 65 -17.34 -17.20 10.04
N PHE A 66 -16.59 -16.80 9.00
CA PHE A 66 -17.01 -16.91 7.60
C PHE A 66 -16.28 -18.00 6.80
N GLY A 67 -15.18 -18.54 7.34
CA GLY A 67 -14.43 -19.61 6.70
C GLY A 67 -13.74 -19.17 5.41
N ARG A 68 -13.76 -20.05 4.39
CA ARG A 68 -13.04 -19.86 3.12
C ARG A 68 -13.77 -18.97 2.13
N ASP A 69 -15.04 -18.73 2.37
CA ASP A 69 -15.95 -18.02 1.47
C ASP A 69 -16.05 -16.53 1.82
N VAL A 70 -15.26 -16.06 2.80
CA VAL A 70 -15.19 -14.66 3.19
C VAL A 70 -14.83 -13.77 2.00
N GLU A 71 -15.65 -12.73 1.79
CA GLU A 71 -15.44 -11.68 0.80
C GLU A 71 -14.20 -10.83 1.13
N ASP A 72 -13.57 -10.26 0.10
CA ASP A 72 -12.40 -9.39 0.25
C ASP A 72 -12.68 -8.18 1.16
N ASN A 73 -13.91 -7.65 1.08
CA ASN A 73 -14.43 -6.67 2.02
C ASN A 73 -15.40 -7.35 2.98
N VAL A 74 -14.92 -7.67 4.19
CA VAL A 74 -15.73 -8.31 5.25
C VAL A 74 -17.00 -7.54 5.60
N LEU A 75 -17.08 -6.22 5.34
CA LEU A 75 -18.31 -5.46 5.57
C LEU A 75 -19.47 -5.88 4.66
N MET A 76 -19.18 -6.54 3.53
CA MET A 76 -20.19 -7.05 2.60
C MET A 76 -20.84 -8.35 3.08
N GLU A 77 -20.21 -9.05 4.03
CA GLU A 77 -20.74 -10.31 4.61
C GLU A 77 -21.85 -10.08 5.64
N PHE A 78 -21.93 -8.88 6.21
CA PHE A 78 -22.89 -8.59 7.26
C PHE A 78 -24.21 -8.09 6.68
N GLU A 79 -25.31 -8.75 7.07
CA GLU A 79 -26.67 -8.31 6.69
C GLU A 79 -27.37 -7.47 7.77
N ARG A 80 -27.02 -7.67 9.05
CA ARG A 80 -27.67 -7.01 10.20
C ARG A 80 -26.71 -6.79 11.39
N PRO A 81 -26.95 -5.77 12.25
CA PRO A 81 -27.94 -4.71 12.08
C PRO A 81 -27.43 -3.59 11.16
N ALA A 82 -28.33 -3.01 10.35
CA ALA A 82 -27.98 -2.05 9.31
C ALA A 82 -27.28 -0.78 9.84
N TRP A 83 -27.65 -0.29 11.04
CA TRP A 83 -27.01 0.90 11.62
C TRP A 83 -25.52 0.69 11.89
N LEU A 84 -25.12 -0.52 12.29
CA LEU A 84 -23.74 -0.85 12.61
C LEU A 84 -22.89 -0.91 11.33
N ILE A 85 -23.43 -1.56 10.29
CA ILE A 85 -22.80 -1.65 8.97
C ILE A 85 -22.66 -0.25 8.35
N ALA A 86 -23.70 0.59 8.44
CA ALA A 86 -23.65 1.97 7.96
C ALA A 86 -22.59 2.80 8.72
N SER A 87 -22.50 2.61 10.04
CA SER A 87 -21.51 3.30 10.87
C SER A 87 -20.08 2.87 10.50
N ALA A 88 -19.84 1.56 10.31
CA ALA A 88 -18.55 1.04 9.87
C ALA A 88 -18.14 1.58 8.49
N ASN A 89 -19.06 1.56 7.52
CA ASN A 89 -18.81 2.13 6.18
C ASN A 89 -18.51 3.65 6.25
N LEU A 90 -19.19 4.40 7.12
CA LEU A 90 -18.91 5.83 7.32
C LEU A 90 -17.50 6.05 7.89
N MET A 91 -17.08 5.22 8.86
CA MET A 91 -15.72 5.31 9.41
C MET A 91 -14.66 4.99 8.35
N VAL A 92 -14.88 3.96 7.53
CA VAL A 92 -14.01 3.63 6.38
C VAL A 92 -13.95 4.81 5.40
N PHE A 93 -15.10 5.41 5.07
CA PHE A 93 -15.15 6.58 4.20
C PHE A 93 -14.33 7.75 4.74
N ILE A 94 -14.55 8.15 6.01
CA ILE A 94 -13.79 9.24 6.65
C ILE A 94 -12.29 8.94 6.62
N HIS A 95 -11.90 7.71 6.96
CA HIS A 95 -10.51 7.27 6.91
C HIS A 95 -9.91 7.40 5.51
N VAL A 96 -10.58 6.87 4.48
CA VAL A 96 -10.08 6.86 3.10
C VAL A 96 -9.99 8.28 2.53
N VAL A 97 -10.95 9.16 2.84
CA VAL A 97 -10.90 10.58 2.45
C VAL A 97 -9.66 11.25 3.00
N GLY A 98 -9.35 11.05 4.30
CA GLY A 98 -8.14 11.59 4.91
C GLY A 98 -6.86 11.01 4.30
N SER A 99 -6.79 9.69 4.18
CA SER A 99 -5.64 8.99 3.60
C SER A 99 -5.35 9.42 2.16
N TYR A 100 -6.39 9.59 1.33
CA TYR A 100 -6.23 10.04 -0.06
C TYR A 100 -5.49 11.38 -0.16
N GLN A 101 -5.78 12.33 0.74
CA GLN A 101 -5.10 13.64 0.71
C GLN A 101 -3.60 13.50 1.01
N VAL A 102 -3.23 12.64 1.96
CA VAL A 102 -1.82 12.41 2.32
C VAL A 102 -1.07 11.74 1.16
N TYR A 103 -1.63 10.67 0.60
CA TYR A 103 -0.98 9.91 -0.48
C TYR A 103 -0.99 10.62 -1.84
N ALA A 104 -1.98 11.48 -2.13
CA ALA A 104 -2.05 12.19 -3.39
C ALA A 104 -1.07 13.38 -3.46
N MET A 105 -0.67 13.96 -2.32
CA MET A 105 0.20 15.15 -2.30
C MET A 105 1.54 14.97 -3.05
N PRO A 106 2.33 13.89 -2.81
CA PRO A 106 3.56 13.67 -3.57
C PRO A 106 3.31 13.50 -5.08
N VAL A 107 2.18 12.88 -5.45
CA VAL A 107 1.82 12.68 -6.86
C VAL A 107 1.44 14.01 -7.52
N PHE A 108 0.70 14.86 -6.81
CA PHE A 108 0.39 16.21 -7.27
C PHE A 108 1.66 17.02 -7.48
N ASP A 109 2.59 17.00 -6.52
CA ASP A 109 3.86 17.71 -6.63
C ASP A 109 4.70 17.21 -7.82
N LEU A 110 4.71 15.90 -8.07
CA LEU A 110 5.38 15.30 -9.21
C LEU A 110 4.77 15.75 -10.56
N ILE A 111 3.45 15.69 -10.69
CA ILE A 111 2.74 16.10 -11.91
C ILE A 111 2.96 17.60 -12.16
N GLU A 112 2.74 18.44 -11.15
CA GLU A 112 2.92 19.89 -11.24
C GLU A 112 4.38 20.23 -11.60
N SER A 113 5.36 19.62 -10.93
CA SER A 113 6.78 19.78 -11.24
C SER A 113 7.12 19.37 -12.67
N MET A 114 6.55 18.28 -13.17
CA MET A 114 6.75 17.84 -14.56
C MET A 114 6.15 18.83 -15.55
N MET A 115 4.93 19.32 -15.31
CA MET A 115 4.27 20.29 -16.18
C MET A 115 5.04 21.61 -16.26
N VAL A 116 5.59 22.10 -15.14
CA VAL A 116 6.38 23.34 -15.11
C VAL A 116 7.78 23.13 -15.71
N LYS A 117 8.52 22.11 -15.27
CA LYS A 117 9.94 21.96 -15.65
C LYS A 117 10.12 21.38 -17.04
N ARG A 118 9.29 20.41 -17.43
CA ARG A 118 9.45 19.68 -18.70
C ARG A 118 8.59 20.28 -19.81
N PHE A 119 7.33 20.58 -19.51
CA PHE A 119 6.38 21.12 -20.48
C PHE A 119 6.29 22.65 -20.50
N LYS A 120 7.04 23.34 -19.61
CA LYS A 120 7.15 24.81 -19.54
C LYS A 120 5.80 25.53 -19.36
N PHE A 121 4.83 24.89 -18.72
CA PHE A 121 3.58 25.57 -18.36
C PHE A 121 3.84 26.63 -17.27
N PRO A 122 3.14 27.79 -17.32
CA PRO A 122 3.27 28.80 -16.29
C PRO A 122 2.75 28.25 -14.96
N PRO A 123 3.51 28.39 -13.85
CA PRO A 123 3.01 28.01 -12.54
C PRO A 123 1.86 28.94 -12.15
N GLY A 124 0.79 28.38 -11.58
CA GLY A 124 -0.37 29.16 -11.18
C GLY A 124 -1.54 28.31 -10.72
N VAL A 125 -2.57 28.96 -10.18
CA VAL A 125 -3.79 28.29 -9.67
C VAL A 125 -4.48 27.48 -10.77
N ALA A 126 -4.50 27.98 -12.01
CA ALA A 126 -5.10 27.28 -13.14
C ALA A 126 -4.42 25.93 -13.43
N LEU A 127 -3.08 25.89 -13.48
CA LEU A 127 -2.32 24.66 -13.68
C LEU A 127 -2.61 23.65 -12.55
N ARG A 128 -2.60 24.12 -11.31
CA ARG A 128 -2.86 23.28 -10.13
C ARG A 128 -4.27 22.70 -10.17
N LEU A 129 -5.27 23.51 -10.51
CA LEU A 129 -6.66 23.08 -10.59
C LEU A 129 -6.84 22.04 -11.69
N VAL A 130 -6.34 22.30 -12.90
CA VAL A 130 -6.43 21.36 -14.02
C VAL A 130 -5.68 20.06 -13.73
N ALA A 131 -4.43 20.12 -13.27
CA ALA A 131 -3.62 18.93 -13.02
C ALA A 131 -4.23 18.05 -11.91
N ARG A 132 -4.67 18.65 -10.81
CA ARG A 132 -5.28 17.91 -9.70
C ARG A 132 -6.64 17.34 -10.06
N SER A 133 -7.50 18.13 -10.72
CA SER A 133 -8.81 17.65 -11.18
C SER A 133 -8.67 16.53 -12.21
N ALA A 134 -7.72 16.62 -13.14
CA ALA A 134 -7.44 15.56 -14.10
C ALA A 134 -6.98 14.28 -13.41
N TYR A 135 -6.08 14.37 -12.42
CA TYR A 135 -5.66 13.22 -11.64
C TYR A 135 -6.83 12.59 -10.87
N VAL A 136 -7.64 13.40 -10.18
CA VAL A 136 -8.81 12.90 -9.45
C VAL A 136 -9.79 12.22 -10.40
N ALA A 137 -10.13 12.86 -11.52
CA ALA A 137 -11.02 12.30 -12.53
C ALA A 137 -10.47 10.98 -13.11
N PHE A 138 -9.16 10.91 -13.37
CA PHE A 138 -8.50 9.69 -13.82
C PHE A 138 -8.59 8.57 -12.78
N THR A 139 -8.26 8.85 -11.52
CA THR A 139 -8.35 7.84 -10.45
C THR A 139 -9.78 7.38 -10.20
N LEU A 140 -10.76 8.28 -10.29
CA LEU A 140 -12.18 7.95 -10.22
C LEU A 140 -12.60 7.04 -11.37
N PHE A 141 -12.21 7.39 -12.59
CA PHE A 141 -12.50 6.58 -13.77
C PHE A 141 -11.93 5.16 -13.61
N VAL A 142 -10.66 5.04 -13.22
CA VAL A 142 -10.03 3.72 -12.99
C VAL A 142 -10.75 2.96 -11.87
N GLY A 143 -11.08 3.62 -10.75
CA GLY A 143 -11.75 2.98 -9.62
C GLY A 143 -13.16 2.47 -9.94
N VAL A 144 -13.93 3.20 -10.74
CA VAL A 144 -15.26 2.76 -11.22
C VAL A 144 -15.14 1.64 -12.25
N THR A 145 -14.09 1.66 -13.07
CA THR A 145 -13.88 0.68 -14.15
C THR A 145 -13.38 -0.66 -13.62
N PHE A 146 -12.48 -0.67 -12.63
CA PHE A 146 -11.87 -1.90 -12.11
C PHE A 146 -12.21 -2.12 -10.62
N PRO A 147 -13.41 -2.61 -10.28
CA PRO A 147 -13.85 -2.78 -8.89
C PRO A 147 -13.29 -4.04 -8.20
N PHE A 148 -12.15 -4.58 -8.64
CA PHE A 148 -11.54 -5.80 -8.09
C PHE A 148 -10.58 -5.46 -6.95
N PHE A 149 -11.12 -4.96 -5.83
CA PHE A 149 -10.33 -4.36 -4.76
C PHE A 149 -9.24 -5.30 -4.22
N GLY A 150 -9.60 -6.50 -3.75
CA GLY A 150 -8.63 -7.42 -3.16
C GLY A 150 -7.59 -7.89 -4.17
N ASP A 151 -7.98 -8.09 -5.42
CA ASP A 151 -7.02 -8.48 -6.45
C ASP A 151 -6.03 -7.37 -6.82
N LEU A 152 -6.50 -6.12 -6.90
CA LEU A 152 -5.65 -4.96 -7.10
C LEU A 152 -4.69 -4.77 -5.91
N LEU A 153 -5.16 -4.97 -4.68
CA LEU A 153 -4.32 -4.95 -3.49
C LEU A 153 -3.21 -6.01 -3.56
N GLY A 154 -3.55 -7.23 -3.96
CA GLY A 154 -2.57 -8.29 -4.17
C GLY A 154 -1.55 -7.91 -5.25
N PHE A 155 -2.03 -7.50 -6.43
CA PHE A 155 -1.18 -7.11 -7.54
C PHE A 155 -0.21 -5.99 -7.17
N PHE A 156 -0.69 -4.85 -6.66
CA PHE A 156 0.17 -3.72 -6.31
C PHE A 156 1.00 -3.98 -5.06
N GLY A 157 0.49 -4.80 -4.12
CA GLY A 157 1.24 -5.34 -2.99
C GLY A 157 2.49 -6.12 -3.42
N GLY A 158 2.34 -6.99 -4.42
CA GLY A 158 3.45 -7.72 -5.03
C GLY A 158 4.34 -6.83 -5.90
N PHE A 159 3.77 -6.15 -6.89
CA PHE A 159 4.51 -5.43 -7.92
C PHE A 159 5.20 -4.16 -7.40
N GLY A 160 4.51 -3.36 -6.58
CA GLY A 160 5.03 -2.06 -6.10
C GLY A 160 5.64 -2.15 -4.71
N PHE A 161 4.92 -2.76 -3.77
CA PHE A 161 5.34 -2.76 -2.37
C PHE A 161 6.42 -3.79 -2.07
N ALA A 162 6.37 -4.99 -2.64
CA ALA A 162 7.41 -5.98 -2.35
C ALA A 162 8.84 -5.50 -2.73
N PRO A 163 9.07 -4.86 -3.89
CA PRO A 163 10.36 -4.23 -4.20
C PRO A 163 10.78 -3.15 -3.22
N THR A 164 9.87 -2.24 -2.91
CA THR A 164 10.18 -1.04 -2.12
C THR A 164 10.35 -1.35 -0.63
N SER A 165 9.77 -2.44 -0.13
CA SER A 165 9.90 -2.87 1.27
C SER A 165 11.02 -3.88 1.49
N TYR A 166 11.11 -4.93 0.66
CA TYR A 166 11.95 -6.09 0.99
C TYR A 166 13.33 -6.01 0.35
N PHE A 167 13.41 -5.84 -0.96
CA PHE A 167 14.67 -6.07 -1.66
C PHE A 167 15.42 -4.79 -2.02
N LEU A 168 14.76 -3.68 -2.41
CA LEU A 168 15.46 -2.43 -2.71
C LEU A 168 16.21 -1.88 -1.49
N PRO A 169 15.60 -1.74 -0.30
CA PRO A 169 16.32 -1.26 0.89
C PRO A 169 17.47 -2.18 1.28
N SER A 170 17.28 -3.50 1.17
CA SER A 170 18.33 -4.49 1.46
C SER A 170 19.51 -4.41 0.48
N ILE A 171 19.24 -4.25 -0.82
CA ILE A 171 20.28 -4.05 -1.83
C ILE A 171 21.04 -2.75 -1.56
N MET A 172 20.32 -1.64 -1.35
CA MET A 172 20.91 -0.34 -1.03
C MET A 172 21.79 -0.43 0.22
N TRP A 173 21.30 -1.09 1.27
CA TRP A 173 22.05 -1.28 2.51
C TRP A 173 23.33 -2.12 2.31
N LEU A 174 23.26 -3.20 1.54
CA LEU A 174 24.43 -4.03 1.20
C LEU A 174 25.50 -3.24 0.43
N ILE A 175 25.10 -2.39 -0.51
CA ILE A 175 26.00 -1.54 -1.30
C ILE A 175 26.65 -0.46 -0.44
N ILE A 176 25.88 0.18 0.44
CA ILE A 176 26.34 1.31 1.27
C ILE A 176 27.20 0.82 2.45
N LYS A 177 26.76 -0.21 3.19
CA LYS A 177 27.42 -0.67 4.42
C LYS A 177 28.49 -1.72 4.20
N LYS A 178 28.49 -2.43 3.06
CA LYS A 178 29.48 -3.45 2.69
C LYS A 178 29.82 -4.39 3.88
N PRO A 179 28.83 -5.07 4.47
CA PRO A 179 29.07 -5.97 5.60
C PRO A 179 30.03 -7.10 5.20
N LYS A 180 30.71 -7.70 6.18
CA LYS A 180 31.53 -8.91 5.95
C LYS A 180 30.66 -9.99 5.29
N ARG A 181 31.17 -10.59 4.21
CA ARG A 181 30.50 -11.72 3.55
C ARG A 181 30.28 -12.84 4.56
N PHE A 182 29.12 -13.50 4.48
CA PHE A 182 28.68 -14.54 5.41
C PHE A 182 28.46 -14.09 6.86
N SER A 183 28.41 -12.78 7.14
CA SER A 183 27.91 -12.29 8.43
C SER A 183 26.38 -12.46 8.53
N THR A 184 25.86 -12.49 9.76
CA THR A 184 24.40 -12.57 10.01
C THR A 184 23.63 -11.49 9.25
N ASN A 185 24.12 -10.23 9.28
CA ASN A 185 23.48 -9.13 8.57
C ASN A 185 23.51 -9.32 7.05
N TRP A 186 24.57 -9.93 6.50
CA TRP A 186 24.64 -10.23 5.08
C TRP A 186 23.59 -11.27 4.68
N PHE A 187 23.44 -12.35 5.46
CA PHE A 187 22.42 -13.37 5.22
C PHE A 187 20.99 -12.82 5.34
N ILE A 188 20.68 -12.04 6.39
CA ILE A 188 19.35 -11.46 6.58
C ILE A 188 18.92 -10.62 5.36
N ASN A 189 19.82 -9.79 4.83
CA ASN A 189 19.51 -8.96 3.67
C ASN A 189 19.31 -9.80 2.40
N TRP A 190 20.11 -10.83 2.17
CA TRP A 190 19.90 -11.74 1.02
C TRP A 190 18.61 -12.54 1.12
N ILE A 191 18.25 -13.00 2.33
CA ILE A 191 16.97 -13.66 2.57
C ILE A 191 15.81 -12.70 2.29
N SER A 192 15.88 -11.46 2.78
CA SER A 192 14.87 -10.42 2.47
C SER A 192 14.74 -10.20 0.97
N ILE A 193 15.86 -10.14 0.24
CA ILE A 193 15.85 -10.02 -1.22
C ILE A 193 15.14 -11.19 -1.88
N TYR A 194 15.52 -12.42 -1.53
CA TYR A 194 14.95 -13.62 -2.11
C TYR A 194 13.44 -13.72 -1.83
N ILE A 195 13.02 -13.53 -0.58
CA ILE A 195 11.61 -13.53 -0.19
C ILE A 195 10.84 -12.45 -0.95
N GLY A 196 11.38 -11.23 -1.00
CA GLY A 196 10.75 -10.11 -1.71
C GLY A 196 10.54 -10.40 -3.21
N VAL A 197 11.52 -10.99 -3.89
CA VAL A 197 11.39 -11.39 -5.30
C VAL A 197 10.35 -12.49 -5.46
N CYS A 198 10.33 -13.49 -4.58
CA CYS A 198 9.33 -14.55 -4.61
C CYS A 198 7.91 -14.00 -4.42
N ILE A 199 7.70 -13.10 -3.45
CA ILE A 199 6.39 -12.45 -3.23
C ILE A 199 6.00 -11.62 -4.46
N MET A 200 6.92 -10.81 -4.99
CA MET A 200 6.67 -10.00 -6.18
C MET A 200 6.19 -10.87 -7.35
N LEU A 201 6.92 -11.92 -7.70
CA LEU A 201 6.57 -12.79 -8.82
C LEU A 201 5.25 -13.53 -8.57
N ALA A 202 5.12 -14.20 -7.43
CA ALA A 202 3.93 -14.98 -7.12
C ALA A 202 2.69 -14.09 -7.11
N SER A 203 2.73 -12.99 -6.36
CA SER A 203 1.57 -12.13 -6.15
C SER A 203 1.19 -11.32 -7.39
N THR A 204 2.16 -10.84 -8.16
CA THR A 204 1.87 -10.16 -9.44
C THR A 204 1.16 -11.10 -10.41
N ILE A 205 1.63 -12.36 -10.53
CA ILE A 205 1.00 -13.37 -11.38
C ILE A 205 -0.39 -13.75 -10.84
N GLY A 206 -0.52 -13.95 -9.52
CA GLY A 206 -1.78 -14.25 -8.86
C GLY A 206 -2.83 -13.17 -9.07
N GLY A 207 -2.47 -11.91 -8.83
CA GLY A 207 -3.32 -10.75 -9.03
C GLY A 207 -3.73 -10.55 -10.47
N LEU A 208 -2.79 -10.56 -11.43
CA LEU A 208 -3.14 -10.44 -12.84
C LEU A 208 -4.09 -11.54 -13.32
N ARG A 209 -3.83 -12.79 -12.91
CA ARG A 209 -4.68 -13.93 -13.29
C ARG A 209 -6.08 -13.79 -12.73
N ASN A 210 -6.21 -13.40 -11.46
CA ASN A 210 -7.52 -13.23 -10.85
C ASN A 210 -8.28 -12.06 -11.49
N ILE A 211 -7.64 -10.89 -11.66
CA ILE A 211 -8.23 -9.74 -12.38
C ILE A 211 -8.70 -10.15 -13.77
N ALA A 212 -7.89 -10.90 -14.53
CA ALA A 212 -8.28 -11.35 -15.87
C ALA A 212 -9.47 -12.31 -15.85
N THR A 213 -9.58 -13.14 -14.81
CA THR A 213 -10.71 -14.06 -14.65
C THR A 213 -11.97 -13.28 -14.28
N ASP A 214 -11.89 -12.37 -13.33
CA ASP A 214 -13.04 -11.62 -12.82
C ASP A 214 -13.50 -10.57 -13.85
N ALA A 215 -12.57 -9.96 -14.59
CA ALA A 215 -12.89 -9.07 -15.70
C ALA A 215 -13.58 -9.80 -16.87
N SER A 216 -13.36 -11.12 -17.04
CA SER A 216 -14.00 -11.87 -18.12
C SER A 216 -15.50 -12.10 -17.89
N THR A 217 -15.95 -12.07 -16.64
CA THR A 217 -17.35 -12.22 -16.24
C THR A 217 -18.02 -10.88 -15.91
N TYR A 218 -17.22 -9.84 -15.68
CA TYR A 218 -17.70 -8.51 -15.35
C TYR A 218 -18.33 -7.78 -16.56
N LYS A 219 -19.52 -7.23 -16.37
CA LYS A 219 -20.18 -6.35 -17.34
C LYS A 219 -19.96 -4.90 -16.95
N PHE A 220 -19.26 -4.17 -17.80
CA PHE A 220 -19.05 -2.74 -17.61
C PHE A 220 -20.35 -1.96 -17.78
N TYR A 221 -20.66 -1.10 -16.81
CA TYR A 221 -21.70 -0.07 -16.88
C TYR A 221 -23.12 -0.56 -17.23
N THR A 222 -23.50 -1.78 -16.78
CA THR A 222 -24.86 -2.32 -16.94
C THR A 222 -25.61 -2.35 -15.61
#